data_AF-A0A409XVI4-F1
#
_entry.id   AF-A0A409XVI4-F1
#
_cell.length_a   1.000
_cell.length_b   1.000
_cell.length_c   1.000
_cell.angle_alpha   90.00
_cell.angle_beta   90.00
_cell.angle_gamma   90.00
#
_symmetry.space_group_name_H-M   'P 1'
#
loop_
_entity.id
_entity.type
_entity.pdbx_description
1 polymer ?
#
loop_
_entity_poly.entity_id
_entity_poly.type
_entity_poly.pdbx_seq_one_letter_code
_entity_poly.pdbx_strand_id
1 'polypeptide(L)'
;MASTLPTNPPSSDNLSPPEPTHNQTVSDTQSLPPEIWLLVFPYLKSHDLRSVSLTCSPFRYMAQPLLFSILDVSPFLLSYNAEHPTPRPRAYLERFLERLKCYKLPHIAHGVQHCWISPYSRSGFPARSQQDDLDPKLIINAVVEALPRFTNLSTLSWHCIDISPQWWDVIQSLKINNLWLNSSSIPLTVTLPLLNIQHLDLDQWPWEGRVTNHVSIHEERAHGVNTVALQYVIQPDVIRYISVPRNDTACHLFSILSKTTYHLRSLKIPFSAVVDPGFIDALEHCPSLVSLCMFPPSSDERSRDIRIGALNPSVLPSLVNYEGPYSHVLKFALQPLQSITLWGFDERPCVCDPDSLSEILDDLADTQTAISLKSLKLTVVRITHDLLETFSLFGRLERVDIMSQDSPSSDLPIPHSLTASTPVTSLYSMMNEILLPPGIKQLAFSTRLNSSKLSILAQEHEAACFMEAFAGRHPNIQRIEIGYGIYWTGMYSAIWGRLRENTEMETSEARHLRANSKPVSKGGELEDGDGYSSKSSSKDYIVSTVVSTVHPLPLGKLTFTEHRRKILFPQDTVTAAKSVGDREVLDTGDKRFWGYLWVPIKRLFEKIGI
;
A
#
# COMPACT_ATOMS: atom_id res chain seq x y z
N MET A 1 65.78 -44.13 -18.65
CA MET A 1 67.19 -43.71 -18.77
C MET A 1 67.31 -42.40 -18.00
N ALA A 2 67.61 -42.48 -16.70
CA ALA A 2 68.94 -42.36 -16.07
C ALA A 2 69.12 -40.90 -15.58
N SER A 3 69.57 -40.56 -14.37
CA SER A 3 70.21 -41.31 -13.28
C SER A 3 70.26 -40.45 -12.00
N THR A 4 69.97 -41.07 -10.85
CA THR A 4 70.63 -40.99 -9.51
C THR A 4 71.34 -39.71 -8.97
N LEU A 5 70.84 -39.19 -7.82
CA LEU A 5 71.44 -39.07 -6.44
C LEU A 5 72.99 -39.02 -6.24
N PRO A 6 73.57 -38.66 -5.04
CA PRO A 6 73.04 -38.09 -3.77
C PRO A 6 73.93 -36.98 -3.10
N THR A 7 73.54 -36.41 -1.94
CA THR A 7 74.32 -36.35 -0.65
C THR A 7 73.63 -35.47 0.43
N ASN A 8 73.35 -36.09 1.59
CA ASN A 8 73.11 -35.50 2.94
C ASN A 8 74.45 -35.47 3.74
N PRO A 9 74.57 -34.99 5.00
CA PRO A 9 73.81 -34.04 5.86
C PRO A 9 74.77 -32.97 6.52
N PRO A 10 74.37 -32.19 7.57
CA PRO A 10 74.49 -32.72 8.94
C PRO A 10 73.35 -32.37 9.89
N SER A 11 73.19 -33.29 10.84
CA SER A 11 72.47 -33.25 12.09
C SER A 11 72.98 -32.19 13.07
N SER A 12 72.06 -31.52 13.77
CA SER A 12 72.27 -31.15 15.17
C SER A 12 70.93 -31.02 15.87
N ASP A 13 70.80 -31.81 16.93
CA ASP A 13 69.76 -31.82 17.95
C ASP A 13 69.36 -30.42 18.41
N ASN A 14 68.08 -30.23 18.73
CA ASN A 14 67.67 -29.72 20.04
C ASN A 14 66.15 -29.65 20.19
N LEU A 15 65.66 -30.43 21.17
CA LEU A 15 64.63 -30.07 22.16
C LEU A 15 63.24 -29.71 21.64
N SER A 16 62.42 -30.76 21.51
CA SER A 16 60.96 -30.70 21.57
C SER A 16 60.48 -30.11 22.91
N PRO A 17 59.65 -29.06 22.92
CA PRO A 17 58.80 -28.76 24.08
C PRO A 17 57.58 -29.71 24.08
N PRO A 18 57.06 -30.07 25.26
CA PRO A 18 56.04 -31.09 25.40
C PRO A 18 54.72 -30.64 24.74
N GLU A 19 54.15 -31.53 23.93
CA GLU A 19 52.76 -31.41 23.46
C GLU A 19 51.82 -31.28 24.65
N PRO A 20 51.02 -30.21 24.75
CA PRO A 20 49.87 -30.23 25.62
C PRO A 20 48.83 -31.16 24.98
N THR A 21 48.77 -32.40 25.45
CA THR A 21 47.59 -33.26 25.31
C THR A 21 46.41 -32.63 26.04
N HIS A 22 45.85 -31.58 25.44
CA HIS A 22 44.51 -31.13 25.76
C HIS A 22 43.55 -32.05 25.00
N ASN A 23 43.11 -33.11 25.67
CA ASN A 23 41.83 -33.75 25.40
C ASN A 23 40.73 -32.69 25.62
N GLN A 24 40.55 -31.81 24.65
CA GLN A 24 39.31 -31.05 24.50
C GLN A 24 38.27 -32.05 24.04
N THR A 25 37.50 -32.53 25.00
CA THR A 25 36.13 -32.98 24.76
C THR A 25 35.47 -31.90 23.91
N VAL A 26 35.40 -32.15 22.60
CA VAL A 26 34.59 -31.38 21.66
C VAL A 26 33.19 -31.46 22.25
N SER A 27 32.79 -30.41 22.96
CA SER A 27 31.41 -30.19 23.32
C SER A 27 30.66 -30.25 22.00
N ASP A 28 29.78 -31.24 21.84
CA ASP A 28 28.84 -31.35 20.73
C ASP A 28 28.13 -30.00 20.61
N THR A 29 28.71 -29.11 19.79
CA THR A 29 28.09 -27.86 19.41
C THR A 29 26.91 -28.31 18.60
N GLN A 30 25.73 -28.28 19.21
CA GLN A 30 24.46 -28.54 18.56
C GLN A 30 24.34 -27.55 17.40
N SER A 31 24.87 -27.93 16.24
CA SER A 31 24.79 -27.15 15.03
C SER A 31 23.33 -27.19 14.60
N LEU A 32 22.71 -26.03 14.47
CA LEU A 32 21.37 -25.94 13.93
C LEU A 32 21.34 -26.60 12.53
N PRO A 33 20.33 -27.41 12.23
CA PRO A 33 20.17 -27.99 10.90
C PRO A 33 20.16 -26.87 9.84
N PRO A 34 20.87 -27.02 8.71
CA PRO A 34 20.95 -25.99 7.68
C PRO A 34 19.57 -25.60 7.12
N GLU A 35 18.57 -26.49 7.20
CA GLU A 35 17.19 -26.27 6.77
C GLU A 35 16.50 -25.17 7.58
N ILE A 36 16.93 -24.91 8.82
CA ILE A 36 16.38 -23.80 9.64
C ILE A 36 16.58 -22.46 8.94
N TRP A 37 17.67 -22.29 8.19
CA TRP A 37 17.91 -21.06 7.44
C TRP A 37 16.87 -20.84 6.33
N LEU A 38 16.32 -21.90 5.73
CA LEU A 38 15.23 -21.78 4.75
C LEU A 38 13.94 -21.25 5.38
N LEU A 39 13.74 -21.49 6.69
CA LEU A 39 12.63 -20.95 7.44
C LEU A 39 12.89 -19.50 7.90
N VAL A 40 14.14 -19.15 8.22
CA VAL A 40 14.50 -17.80 8.69
C VAL A 40 14.49 -16.77 7.57
N PHE A 41 15.07 -17.10 6.42
CA PHE A 41 15.31 -16.14 5.33
C PHE A 41 14.06 -15.40 4.83
N PRO A 42 12.88 -16.04 4.67
CA PRO A 42 11.65 -15.34 4.26
C PRO A 42 11.21 -14.21 5.21
N TYR A 43 11.64 -14.22 6.48
CA TYR A 43 11.31 -13.20 7.47
C TYR A 43 12.33 -12.05 7.53
N LEU A 44 13.47 -12.18 6.85
CA LEU A 44 14.48 -11.13 6.80
C LEU A 44 14.05 -10.01 5.85
N LYS A 45 14.35 -8.76 6.22
CA LYS A 45 14.12 -7.63 5.32
C LYS A 45 15.09 -7.68 4.14
N SER A 46 14.76 -7.01 3.05
CA SER A 46 15.60 -7.04 1.84
C SER A 46 17.04 -6.53 2.06
N HIS A 47 17.27 -5.61 3.00
CA HIS A 47 18.63 -5.17 3.34
C HIS A 47 19.41 -6.24 4.11
N ASP A 48 18.77 -6.90 5.08
CA ASP A 48 19.36 -8.00 5.84
C ASP A 48 19.72 -9.16 4.91
N LEU A 49 18.81 -9.53 4.00
CA LEU A 49 19.05 -10.54 2.98
C LEU A 49 20.28 -10.23 2.13
N ARG A 50 20.47 -8.96 1.74
CA ARG A 50 21.66 -8.53 0.99
C ARG A 50 22.92 -8.73 1.83
N SER A 51 22.94 -8.24 3.07
CA SER A 51 24.09 -8.37 3.97
C SER A 51 24.45 -9.85 4.20
N VAL A 52 23.44 -10.67 4.51
CA VAL A 52 23.59 -12.12 4.74
C VAL A 52 24.11 -12.83 3.48
N SER A 53 23.66 -12.45 2.28
CA SER A 53 24.13 -13.04 1.01
C SER A 53 25.61 -12.79 0.71
N LEU A 54 26.22 -11.80 1.35
CA LEU A 54 27.64 -11.46 1.17
C LEU A 54 28.55 -12.25 2.11
N THR A 55 28.00 -12.83 3.19
CA THR A 55 28.78 -13.52 4.22
C THR A 55 29.43 -14.82 3.73
N CYS A 56 28.66 -15.67 3.03
CA CYS A 56 29.15 -16.95 2.51
C CYS A 56 28.32 -17.43 1.31
N SER A 57 28.85 -18.40 0.58
CA SER A 57 28.18 -18.94 -0.62
C SER A 57 26.85 -19.63 -0.34
N PRO A 58 26.68 -20.48 0.70
CA PRO A 58 25.38 -21.08 1.01
C PRO A 58 24.29 -20.04 1.29
N PHE A 59 24.61 -19.02 2.08
CA PHE A 59 23.67 -17.93 2.38
C PHE A 59 23.34 -17.12 1.13
N ARG A 60 24.31 -16.92 0.23
CA ARG A 60 24.05 -16.32 -1.07
C ARG A 60 23.00 -17.11 -1.86
N TYR A 61 23.17 -18.42 -1.98
CA TYR A 61 22.26 -19.29 -2.72
C TYR A 61 20.85 -19.30 -2.11
N MET A 62 20.71 -19.22 -0.78
CA MET A 62 19.41 -19.14 -0.11
C MET A 62 18.75 -17.76 -0.22
N ALA A 63 19.54 -16.67 -0.17
CA ALA A 63 19.02 -15.31 -0.26
C ALA A 63 18.62 -14.91 -1.67
N GLN A 64 19.34 -15.40 -2.69
CA GLN A 64 19.16 -15.01 -4.08
C GLN A 64 17.71 -15.18 -4.59
N PRO A 65 17.03 -16.32 -4.42
CA PRO A 65 15.62 -16.46 -4.81
C PRO A 65 14.71 -15.35 -4.26
N LEU A 66 14.93 -14.94 -3.00
CA LEU A 66 14.13 -13.91 -2.32
C LEU A 66 14.49 -12.50 -2.82
N LEU A 67 15.79 -12.24 -3.01
CA LEU A 67 16.31 -10.96 -3.51
C LEU A 67 15.93 -10.68 -4.97
N PHE A 68 15.75 -11.73 -5.76
CA PHE A 68 15.45 -11.68 -7.19
C PHE A 68 14.01 -12.14 -7.49
N SER A 69 13.10 -12.03 -6.52
CA SER A 69 11.70 -12.44 -6.66
C SER A 69 10.88 -11.60 -7.64
N ILE A 70 11.37 -10.39 -7.96
CA ILE A 70 10.70 -9.46 -8.89
C ILE A 70 11.67 -9.02 -9.98
N LEU A 71 11.33 -9.30 -11.23
CA LEU A 71 12.01 -8.77 -12.42
C LEU A 71 11.29 -7.50 -12.89
N ASP A 72 11.98 -6.36 -12.88
CA ASP A 72 11.46 -5.06 -13.34
C ASP A 72 12.17 -4.62 -14.63
N VAL A 73 11.38 -4.42 -15.70
CA VAL A 73 11.83 -4.17 -17.06
C VAL A 73 11.20 -2.87 -17.56
N SER A 74 12.06 -1.89 -17.85
CA SER A 74 11.69 -0.61 -18.46
C SER A 74 12.32 -0.47 -19.84
N PRO A 75 11.62 -0.94 -20.90
CA PRO A 75 12.18 -0.99 -22.25
C PRO A 75 12.39 0.40 -22.87
N PHE A 76 11.58 1.38 -22.45
CA PHE A 76 11.67 2.80 -22.79
C PHE A 76 11.08 3.62 -21.64
N LEU A 77 11.14 4.96 -21.73
CA LEU A 77 10.52 5.88 -20.79
C LEU A 77 9.44 6.68 -21.49
N LEU A 78 8.25 6.82 -20.90
CA LEU A 78 7.30 7.83 -21.35
C LEU A 78 7.72 9.20 -20.79
N SER A 79 7.84 10.21 -21.67
CA SER A 79 8.10 11.58 -21.22
C SER A 79 6.87 12.12 -20.48
N TYR A 80 6.99 13.28 -19.82
CA TYR A 80 5.84 13.96 -19.20
C TYR A 80 4.66 14.14 -20.18
N ASN A 81 4.94 14.22 -21.49
CA ASN A 81 3.95 14.01 -22.54
C ASN A 81 4.00 12.53 -23.02
N ALA A 82 2.90 11.80 -22.81
CA ALA A 82 2.77 10.39 -23.19
C ALA A 82 2.95 10.14 -24.70
N GLU A 83 2.75 11.17 -25.54
CA GLU A 83 2.90 11.07 -27.00
C GLU A 83 4.35 10.87 -27.45
N HIS A 84 5.32 11.17 -26.60
CA HIS A 84 6.74 11.16 -26.96
C HIS A 84 7.53 10.19 -26.07
N PRO A 85 7.49 8.88 -26.36
CA PRO A 85 8.36 7.92 -25.69
C PRO A 85 9.82 8.27 -25.96
N THR A 86 10.61 8.26 -24.90
CA THR A 86 12.06 8.39 -24.92
C THR A 86 12.67 7.00 -24.85
N PRO A 87 13.36 6.53 -25.89
CA PRO A 87 14.04 5.23 -25.86
C PRO A 87 15.13 5.15 -24.75
N ARG A 88 15.74 3.97 -24.61
CA ARG A 88 16.87 3.76 -23.69
C ARG A 88 18.17 3.71 -24.49
N PRO A 89 19.32 4.19 -23.96
CA PRO A 89 20.60 4.05 -24.66
C PRO A 89 20.99 2.59 -24.90
N ARG A 90 21.76 2.29 -25.95
CA ARG A 90 22.24 0.91 -26.24
C ARG A 90 22.97 0.23 -25.08
N ALA A 91 23.77 0.97 -24.32
CA ALA A 91 24.44 0.45 -23.13
C ALA A 91 23.45 -0.08 -22.07
N TYR A 92 22.21 0.44 -22.04
CA TYR A 92 21.16 -0.11 -21.20
C TYR A 92 20.77 -1.53 -21.65
N LEU A 93 20.64 -1.78 -22.96
CA LEU A 93 20.34 -3.12 -23.48
C LEU A 93 21.41 -4.12 -23.05
N GLU A 94 22.70 -3.78 -23.23
CA GLU A 94 23.81 -4.68 -22.89
C GLU A 94 23.78 -5.05 -21.40
N ARG A 95 23.71 -4.04 -20.53
CA ARG A 95 23.56 -4.24 -19.08
C ARG A 95 22.28 -5.00 -18.72
N PHE A 96 21.19 -4.76 -19.44
CA PHE A 96 19.92 -5.45 -19.23
C PHE A 96 20.04 -6.93 -19.56
N LEU A 97 20.62 -7.27 -20.71
CA LEU A 97 20.84 -8.64 -21.15
C LEU A 97 21.78 -9.39 -20.19
N GLU A 98 22.82 -8.75 -19.68
CA GLU A 98 23.69 -9.31 -18.64
C GLU A 98 22.92 -9.61 -17.35
N ARG A 99 22.11 -8.65 -16.86
CA ARG A 99 21.26 -8.88 -15.69
C ARG A 99 20.27 -10.02 -15.94
N LEU A 100 19.65 -10.07 -17.11
CA LEU A 100 18.68 -11.10 -17.47
C LEU A 100 19.34 -12.49 -17.52
N LYS A 101 20.60 -12.60 -17.97
CA LYS A 101 21.38 -13.85 -17.87
C LYS A 101 21.50 -14.33 -16.41
N CYS A 102 21.72 -13.41 -15.47
CA CYS A 102 21.73 -13.75 -14.04
C CYS A 102 20.36 -14.25 -13.55
N TYR A 103 19.26 -13.61 -13.95
CA TYR A 103 17.91 -14.08 -13.61
C TYR A 103 17.61 -15.48 -14.15
N LYS A 104 18.19 -15.85 -15.31
CA LYS A 104 18.02 -17.17 -15.93
C LYS A 104 18.86 -18.28 -15.27
N LEU A 105 19.69 -17.98 -14.27
CA LEU A 105 20.45 -19.00 -13.55
C LEU A 105 19.50 -19.92 -12.79
N PRO A 106 19.68 -21.27 -12.79
CA PRO A 106 18.71 -22.20 -12.21
C PRO A 106 18.31 -21.92 -10.76
N HIS A 107 19.26 -21.45 -9.94
CA HIS A 107 19.03 -21.13 -8.53
C HIS A 107 18.38 -19.74 -8.31
N ILE A 108 18.22 -18.91 -9.33
CA ILE A 108 17.51 -17.63 -9.27
C ILE A 108 16.18 -17.72 -10.00
N ALA A 109 16.12 -18.41 -11.14
CA ALA A 109 14.97 -18.44 -12.03
C ALA A 109 13.69 -18.91 -11.35
N HIS A 110 13.79 -19.90 -10.45
CA HIS A 110 12.65 -20.37 -9.65
C HIS A 110 12.23 -19.39 -8.54
N GLY A 111 13.07 -18.43 -8.18
CA GLY A 111 12.73 -17.37 -7.23
C GLY A 111 11.86 -16.28 -7.84
N VAL A 112 11.92 -16.09 -9.17
CA VAL A 112 11.15 -15.05 -9.88
C VAL A 112 9.66 -15.38 -9.84
N GLN A 113 8.90 -14.58 -9.11
CA GLN A 113 7.45 -14.73 -8.93
C GLN A 113 6.66 -13.66 -9.68
N HIS A 114 7.28 -12.51 -9.92
CA HIS A 114 6.64 -11.36 -10.56
C HIS A 114 7.54 -10.77 -11.65
N CYS A 115 7.03 -10.61 -12.87
CA CYS A 115 7.67 -9.85 -13.93
C CYS A 115 6.86 -8.59 -14.26
N TRP A 116 7.51 -7.43 -14.22
CA TRP A 116 6.99 -6.13 -14.63
C TRP A 116 7.63 -5.70 -15.95
N ILE A 117 6.80 -5.41 -16.94
CA ILE A 117 7.20 -4.89 -18.24
C ILE A 117 6.41 -3.59 -18.45
N SER A 118 7.07 -2.47 -18.21
CA SER A 118 6.43 -1.16 -18.09
C SER A 118 7.37 -0.04 -18.52
N PRO A 119 6.91 1.01 -19.22
CA PRO A 119 7.76 2.15 -19.56
C PRO A 119 8.20 2.95 -18.33
N TYR A 120 7.58 2.75 -17.17
CA TYR A 120 7.97 3.39 -15.91
C TYR A 120 8.84 2.46 -15.07
N SER A 121 9.90 3.01 -14.45
CA SER A 121 10.62 2.28 -13.40
C SER A 121 9.81 2.30 -12.10
N ARG A 122 9.93 1.26 -11.27
CA ARG A 122 9.33 1.28 -9.91
C ARG A 122 9.86 2.40 -9.02
N SER A 123 11.01 2.99 -9.36
CA SER A 123 11.65 4.12 -8.68
C SER A 123 11.28 5.51 -9.25
N GLY A 124 10.37 5.58 -10.24
CA GLY A 124 9.95 6.84 -10.88
C GLY A 124 10.62 7.13 -12.23
N PHE A 125 10.75 8.42 -12.56
CA PHE A 125 11.28 8.92 -13.84
C PHE A 125 12.78 9.30 -13.73
N PRO A 126 13.73 8.47 -14.19
CA PRO A 126 15.13 8.86 -14.23
C PRO A 126 15.37 9.94 -15.28
N ALA A 127 16.42 10.74 -15.09
CA ALA A 127 16.80 11.80 -16.03
C ALA A 127 17.07 11.25 -17.45
N ARG A 128 16.56 11.96 -18.46
CA ARG A 128 16.72 11.64 -19.87
C ARG A 128 18.18 11.85 -20.31
N SER A 129 18.73 10.86 -21.02
CA SER A 129 19.99 11.01 -21.76
C SER A 129 19.70 11.57 -23.16
N GLN A 130 20.57 12.42 -23.70
CA GLN A 130 20.42 13.03 -25.03
C GLN A 130 20.93 12.13 -26.18
N GLN A 131 21.52 10.97 -25.89
CA GLN A 131 22.17 10.09 -26.88
C GLN A 131 21.39 8.77 -27.00
N ASP A 132 20.28 8.78 -27.74
CA ASP A 132 19.23 7.78 -27.61
C ASP A 132 18.77 7.20 -28.96
N ASP A 133 19.05 5.92 -29.22
CA ASP A 133 18.86 5.26 -30.54
C ASP A 133 18.46 3.75 -30.46
N LEU A 134 17.94 3.24 -29.33
CA LEU A 134 17.61 1.81 -29.22
C LEU A 134 16.14 1.49 -29.54
N ASP A 135 15.91 0.41 -30.29
CA ASP A 135 14.58 -0.20 -30.45
C ASP A 135 14.13 -0.92 -29.15
N PRO A 136 13.05 -0.48 -28.50
CA PRO A 136 12.50 -1.12 -27.31
C PRO A 136 12.15 -2.61 -27.47
N LYS A 137 11.82 -3.04 -28.69
CA LYS A 137 11.44 -4.43 -28.97
C LYS A 137 12.55 -5.41 -28.64
N LEU A 138 13.81 -5.00 -28.72
CA LEU A 138 14.95 -5.86 -28.37
C LEU A 138 14.93 -6.26 -26.88
N ILE A 139 14.57 -5.33 -26.00
CA ILE A 139 14.45 -5.58 -24.56
C ILE A 139 13.24 -6.46 -24.29
N ILE A 140 12.10 -6.14 -24.90
CA ILE A 140 10.86 -6.89 -24.70
C ILE A 140 11.02 -8.33 -25.19
N ASN A 141 11.55 -8.53 -26.40
CA ASN A 141 11.82 -9.86 -26.97
C ASN A 141 12.70 -10.70 -26.04
N ALA A 142 13.80 -10.12 -25.54
CA ALA A 142 14.71 -10.83 -24.65
C ALA A 142 14.02 -11.30 -23.36
N VAL A 143 13.14 -10.46 -22.79
CA VAL A 143 12.38 -10.79 -21.59
C VAL A 143 11.35 -11.87 -21.87
N VAL A 144 10.55 -11.69 -22.92
CA VAL A 144 9.50 -12.64 -23.31
C VAL A 144 10.11 -14.02 -23.54
N GLU A 145 11.25 -14.11 -24.23
CA GLU A 145 11.99 -15.38 -24.41
C GLU A 145 12.47 -16.00 -23.08
N ALA A 146 12.72 -15.18 -22.06
CA ALA A 146 13.14 -15.64 -20.75
C ALA A 146 11.97 -16.10 -19.86
N LEU A 147 10.75 -15.59 -20.06
CA LEU A 147 9.60 -15.85 -19.19
C LEU A 147 9.34 -17.34 -18.94
N PRO A 148 9.39 -18.25 -19.94
CA PRO A 148 9.14 -19.68 -19.70
C PRO A 148 10.15 -20.34 -18.74
N ARG A 149 11.31 -19.72 -18.49
CA ARG A 149 12.30 -20.25 -17.53
C ARG A 149 11.96 -19.94 -16.08
N PHE A 150 11.06 -18.98 -15.84
CA PHE A 150 10.63 -18.59 -14.50
C PHE A 150 9.45 -19.45 -14.08
N THR A 151 9.73 -20.68 -13.66
CA THR A 151 8.70 -21.70 -13.41
C THR A 151 7.70 -21.35 -12.30
N ASN A 152 8.09 -20.45 -11.39
CA ASN A 152 7.26 -19.97 -10.28
C ASN A 152 6.67 -18.56 -10.56
N LEU A 153 6.77 -18.08 -11.80
CA LEU A 153 6.15 -16.83 -12.21
C LEU A 153 4.63 -16.96 -12.08
N SER A 154 4.07 -16.28 -11.09
CA SER A 154 2.63 -16.25 -10.83
C SER A 154 1.99 -14.96 -11.35
N THR A 155 2.76 -13.87 -11.36
CA THR A 155 2.24 -12.54 -11.69
C THR A 155 2.98 -11.94 -12.88
N LEU A 156 2.22 -11.56 -13.91
CA LEU A 156 2.72 -10.78 -15.04
C LEU A 156 2.07 -9.40 -15.05
N SER A 157 2.92 -8.39 -15.17
CA SER A 157 2.55 -6.98 -15.17
C SER A 157 2.96 -6.37 -16.50
N TRP A 158 1.99 -5.96 -17.32
CA TRP A 158 2.20 -5.51 -18.69
C TRP A 158 1.50 -4.18 -18.94
N HIS A 159 2.26 -3.16 -19.32
CA HIS A 159 1.83 -1.78 -19.22
C HIS A 159 2.27 -0.95 -20.41
N CYS A 160 1.31 -0.26 -21.05
CA CYS A 160 1.54 0.73 -22.11
C CYS A 160 2.40 0.20 -23.28
N ILE A 161 2.24 -1.09 -23.59
CA ILE A 161 2.97 -1.76 -24.66
C ILE A 161 1.97 -2.65 -25.41
N ASP A 162 1.82 -2.44 -26.71
CA ASP A 162 0.98 -3.32 -27.52
C ASP A 162 1.58 -4.72 -27.59
N ILE A 163 0.76 -5.74 -27.33
CA ILE A 163 1.23 -7.12 -27.30
C ILE A 163 1.33 -7.62 -28.74
N SER A 164 2.50 -8.08 -29.19
CA SER A 164 2.58 -8.75 -30.50
C SER A 164 2.01 -10.18 -30.43
N PRO A 165 1.56 -10.78 -31.54
CA PRO A 165 1.07 -12.16 -31.54
C PRO A 165 2.09 -13.14 -30.97
N GLN A 166 3.37 -12.97 -31.31
CA GLN A 166 4.47 -13.80 -30.82
C GLN A 166 4.65 -13.72 -29.31
N TRP A 167 4.45 -12.52 -28.72
CA TRP A 167 4.53 -12.36 -27.27
C TRP A 167 3.34 -12.99 -26.57
N TRP A 168 2.16 -12.88 -27.19
CA TRP A 168 0.96 -13.47 -26.66
C TRP A 168 1.04 -15.01 -26.60
N ASP A 169 1.58 -15.67 -27.63
CA ASP A 169 1.79 -17.13 -27.63
C ASP A 169 2.66 -17.57 -26.44
N VAL A 170 3.69 -16.79 -26.12
CA VAL A 170 4.52 -17.04 -24.94
C VAL A 170 3.72 -16.82 -23.67
N ILE A 171 2.99 -15.70 -23.54
CA ILE A 171 2.18 -15.39 -22.35
C ILE A 171 1.14 -16.49 -22.08
N GLN A 172 0.48 -17.01 -23.13
CA GLN A 172 -0.45 -18.13 -23.04
C GLN A 172 0.18 -19.40 -22.46
N SER A 173 1.45 -19.66 -22.76
CA SER A 173 2.16 -20.85 -22.26
C SER A 173 2.53 -20.75 -20.77
N LEU A 174 2.43 -19.56 -20.17
CA LEU A 174 2.82 -19.34 -18.79
C LEU A 174 1.74 -19.83 -17.82
N LYS A 175 2.18 -20.32 -16.65
CA LYS A 175 1.30 -20.73 -15.54
C LYS A 175 1.03 -19.57 -14.57
N ILE A 176 0.76 -18.39 -15.11
CA ILE A 176 0.43 -17.21 -14.32
C ILE A 176 -1.03 -17.26 -13.87
N ASN A 177 -1.29 -16.75 -12.66
CA ASN A 177 -2.64 -16.61 -12.11
C ASN A 177 -3.07 -15.16 -11.94
N ASN A 178 -2.11 -14.24 -11.92
CA ASN A 178 -2.35 -12.81 -11.78
C ASN A 178 -1.82 -12.09 -13.03
N LEU A 179 -2.70 -11.35 -13.68
CA LEU A 179 -2.34 -10.50 -14.81
C LEU A 179 -2.72 -9.06 -14.47
N TRP A 180 -1.76 -8.17 -14.61
CA TRP A 180 -2.03 -6.74 -14.64
C TRP A 180 -1.79 -6.24 -16.06
N LEU A 181 -2.84 -5.69 -16.67
CA LEU A 181 -2.83 -5.21 -18.05
C LEU A 181 -3.27 -3.75 -18.04
N ASN A 182 -2.43 -2.85 -18.55
CA ASN A 182 -2.76 -1.43 -18.59
C ASN A 182 -2.49 -0.85 -19.99
N SER A 183 -3.50 -0.20 -20.59
CA SER A 183 -3.42 0.57 -21.84
C SER A 183 -2.65 -0.18 -22.93
N SER A 184 -2.97 -1.47 -23.09
CA SER A 184 -2.27 -2.38 -24.00
C SER A 184 -3.27 -3.02 -24.94
N SER A 185 -2.98 -3.01 -26.24
CA SER A 185 -3.81 -3.72 -27.22
C SER A 185 -3.35 -5.17 -27.42
N ILE A 186 -4.31 -6.05 -27.69
CA ILE A 186 -4.06 -7.43 -28.11
C ILE A 186 -4.51 -7.56 -29.59
N PRO A 187 -3.69 -8.13 -30.48
CA PRO A 187 -4.00 -8.28 -31.90
C PRO A 187 -5.22 -9.17 -32.12
N LEU A 188 -6.01 -8.84 -33.15
CA LEU A 188 -7.21 -9.59 -33.52
C LEU A 188 -6.93 -11.04 -33.97
N THR A 189 -5.69 -11.34 -34.36
CA THR A 189 -5.28 -12.65 -34.90
C THR A 189 -5.03 -13.71 -33.83
N VAL A 190 -5.15 -13.36 -32.55
CA VAL A 190 -5.00 -14.30 -31.45
C VAL A 190 -6.16 -15.30 -31.47
N THR A 191 -5.87 -16.59 -31.26
CA THR A 191 -6.88 -17.65 -31.37
C THR A 191 -7.25 -18.32 -30.05
N LEU A 192 -6.40 -18.23 -29.01
CA LEU A 192 -6.59 -18.94 -27.74
C LEU A 192 -6.68 -17.99 -26.54
N PRO A 193 -7.58 -18.26 -25.57
CA PRO A 193 -7.66 -17.48 -24.33
C PRO A 193 -6.60 -17.88 -23.29
N LEU A 194 -6.38 -17.02 -22.29
CA LEU A 194 -5.59 -17.32 -21.11
C LEU A 194 -6.41 -18.12 -20.09
N LEU A 195 -6.05 -19.39 -19.89
CA LEU A 195 -6.87 -20.33 -19.13
C LEU A 195 -6.63 -20.30 -17.61
N ASN A 196 -5.60 -19.60 -17.11
CA ASN A 196 -5.18 -19.69 -15.71
C ASN A 196 -5.40 -18.39 -14.91
N ILE A 197 -5.92 -17.33 -15.54
CA ILE A 197 -6.02 -16.01 -14.90
C ILE A 197 -7.17 -15.98 -13.90
N GLN A 198 -6.83 -15.88 -12.62
CA GLN A 198 -7.77 -15.77 -11.52
C GLN A 198 -7.90 -14.33 -11.01
N HIS A 199 -6.82 -13.54 -11.11
CA HIS A 199 -6.77 -12.14 -10.70
C HIS A 199 -6.40 -11.26 -11.89
N LEU A 200 -7.24 -10.29 -12.17
CA LEU A 200 -7.06 -9.37 -13.28
C LEU A 200 -7.15 -7.93 -12.79
N ASP A 201 -6.01 -7.25 -12.82
CA ASP A 201 -5.94 -5.81 -12.62
C ASP A 201 -5.87 -5.13 -14.00
N LEU A 202 -6.81 -4.22 -14.27
CA LEU A 202 -6.87 -3.48 -15.52
C LEU A 202 -6.60 -2.01 -15.24
N ASP A 203 -5.73 -1.37 -16.01
CA ASP A 203 -5.53 0.09 -16.04
C ASP A 203 -5.21 0.78 -14.70
N GLN A 204 -4.70 0.02 -13.73
CA GLN A 204 -4.28 0.56 -12.44
C GLN A 204 -2.88 1.18 -12.52
N TRP A 205 -2.66 2.35 -11.92
CA TRP A 205 -1.34 2.97 -11.80
C TRP A 205 -0.48 2.15 -10.81
N PRO A 206 0.78 1.80 -11.13
CA PRO A 206 1.71 1.23 -10.18
C PRO A 206 2.56 2.31 -9.50
N TRP A 207 2.39 2.52 -8.20
CA TRP A 207 3.19 3.47 -7.45
C TRP A 207 4.07 2.76 -6.42
N GLU A 208 5.38 2.99 -6.48
CA GLU A 208 6.36 2.40 -5.55
C GLU A 208 6.27 0.87 -5.46
N GLY A 209 5.89 0.24 -6.58
CA GLY A 209 5.73 -1.20 -6.67
C GLY A 209 4.47 -1.74 -5.98
N ARG A 210 3.47 -0.89 -5.75
CA ARG A 210 2.12 -1.27 -5.34
C ARG A 210 1.13 -0.86 -6.42
N VAL A 211 0.14 -1.72 -6.65
CA VAL A 211 -0.98 -1.40 -7.53
C VAL A 211 -1.89 -0.41 -6.80
N THR A 212 -2.30 0.67 -7.46
CA THR A 212 -3.17 1.70 -6.89
C THR A 212 -4.56 1.65 -7.52
N ASN A 213 -5.57 2.20 -6.83
CA ASN A 213 -6.94 2.27 -7.33
C ASN A 213 -7.17 3.45 -8.30
N HIS A 214 -6.11 4.01 -8.88
CA HIS A 214 -6.18 5.16 -9.75
C HIS A 214 -5.69 4.81 -11.15
N VAL A 215 -6.26 5.47 -12.16
CA VAL A 215 -5.71 5.44 -13.52
C VAL A 215 -4.41 6.23 -13.54
N SER A 216 -3.49 5.84 -14.42
CA SER A 216 -2.26 6.59 -14.58
C SER A 216 -2.54 8.02 -15.04
N ILE A 217 -2.00 9.06 -14.40
CA ILE A 217 -2.15 10.47 -14.83
C ILE A 217 -1.67 10.64 -16.28
N HIS A 218 -0.67 9.87 -16.70
CA HIS A 218 -0.15 9.91 -18.06
C HIS A 218 -1.06 9.21 -19.08
N GLU A 219 -2.00 8.39 -18.61
CA GLU A 219 -2.88 7.60 -19.45
C GLU A 219 -4.35 7.95 -19.27
N GLU A 220 -4.71 8.96 -18.48
CA GLU A 220 -6.10 9.42 -18.34
C GLU A 220 -6.78 9.71 -19.69
N ARG A 221 -5.98 10.09 -20.70
CA ARG A 221 -6.44 10.37 -22.08
C ARG A 221 -6.27 9.21 -23.04
N ALA A 222 -5.55 8.16 -22.65
CA ALA A 222 -5.33 6.99 -23.50
C ALA A 222 -6.56 6.08 -23.46
N HIS A 223 -6.74 5.31 -24.53
CA HIS A 223 -7.77 4.28 -24.56
C HIS A 223 -7.43 3.15 -23.60
N GLY A 224 -8.48 2.68 -22.94
CA GLY A 224 -8.51 1.48 -22.13
C GLY A 224 -8.16 0.18 -22.86
N VAL A 225 -8.17 -0.90 -22.09
CA VAL A 225 -8.12 -2.25 -22.65
C VAL A 225 -9.44 -2.53 -23.39
N ASN A 226 -9.35 -2.81 -24.68
CA ASN A 226 -10.53 -2.99 -25.53
C ASN A 226 -11.26 -4.33 -25.26
N THR A 227 -12.51 -4.43 -25.73
CA THR A 227 -13.36 -5.63 -25.56
C THR A 227 -12.72 -6.92 -26.10
N VAL A 228 -12.00 -6.85 -27.22
CA VAL A 228 -11.40 -8.05 -27.84
C VAL A 228 -10.31 -8.62 -26.95
N ALA A 229 -9.42 -7.77 -26.43
CA ALA A 229 -8.38 -8.16 -25.49
C ALA A 229 -8.99 -8.83 -24.24
N LEU A 230 -10.03 -8.22 -23.68
CA LEU A 230 -10.69 -8.75 -22.49
C LEU A 230 -11.35 -10.12 -22.73
N GLN A 231 -11.90 -10.40 -23.92
CA GLN A 231 -12.48 -11.72 -24.23
C GLN A 231 -11.45 -12.85 -24.20
N TYR A 232 -10.19 -12.56 -24.55
CA TYR A 232 -9.12 -13.56 -24.48
C TYR A 232 -8.53 -13.71 -23.07
N VAL A 233 -8.70 -12.73 -22.20
CA VAL A 233 -8.13 -12.76 -20.83
C VAL A 233 -9.14 -13.31 -19.82
N ILE A 234 -10.41 -12.95 -19.96
CA ILE A 234 -11.44 -13.23 -18.96
C ILE A 234 -12.14 -14.54 -19.30
N GLN A 235 -11.92 -15.56 -18.47
CA GLN A 235 -12.55 -16.87 -18.62
C GLN A 235 -13.57 -17.13 -17.50
N PRO A 236 -14.83 -17.50 -17.82
CA PRO A 236 -15.94 -17.58 -16.85
C PRO A 236 -15.68 -18.44 -15.62
N ASP A 237 -15.05 -19.59 -15.83
CA ASP A 237 -14.89 -20.60 -14.78
C ASP A 237 -13.69 -20.29 -13.85
N VAL A 238 -12.75 -19.48 -14.33
CA VAL A 238 -11.43 -19.31 -13.73
C VAL A 238 -11.33 -17.96 -13.03
N ILE A 239 -11.84 -16.89 -13.64
CA ILE A 239 -11.68 -15.54 -13.11
C ILE A 239 -12.41 -15.37 -11.77
N ARG A 240 -11.71 -14.81 -10.77
CA ARG A 240 -12.22 -14.61 -9.41
C ARG A 240 -12.19 -13.16 -8.96
N TYR A 241 -11.22 -12.38 -9.44
CA TYR A 241 -11.02 -11.01 -9.02
C TYR A 241 -10.76 -10.15 -10.25
N ILE A 242 -11.54 -9.08 -10.40
CA ILE A 242 -11.34 -8.07 -11.43
C ILE A 242 -11.33 -6.69 -10.77
N SER A 243 -10.38 -5.85 -11.14
CA SER A 243 -10.28 -4.47 -10.65
C SER A 243 -9.91 -3.52 -11.78
N VAL A 244 -10.80 -2.56 -12.07
CA VAL A 244 -10.73 -1.64 -13.21
C VAL A 244 -11.02 -0.22 -12.73
N PRO A 245 -10.08 0.72 -12.67
CA PRO A 245 -10.34 2.10 -12.28
C PRO A 245 -10.70 2.99 -13.49
N ARG A 246 -10.51 2.51 -14.73
CA ARG A 246 -10.81 3.27 -15.95
C ARG A 246 -12.23 3.01 -16.44
N ASN A 247 -12.93 4.09 -16.80
CA ASN A 247 -14.35 4.06 -17.18
C ASN A 247 -14.64 3.26 -18.47
N ASP A 248 -13.93 3.55 -19.55
CA ASP A 248 -14.16 2.90 -20.86
C ASP A 248 -13.90 1.37 -20.81
N THR A 249 -12.85 0.96 -20.10
CA THR A 249 -12.52 -0.45 -19.88
C THR A 249 -13.57 -1.14 -19.01
N ALA A 250 -14.14 -0.44 -18.02
CA ALA A 250 -15.24 -0.96 -17.24
C ALA A 250 -16.50 -1.18 -18.10
N CYS A 251 -16.85 -0.25 -19.00
CA CYS A 251 -17.93 -0.44 -19.98
C CYS A 251 -17.68 -1.66 -20.87
N HIS A 252 -16.46 -1.82 -21.39
CA HIS A 252 -16.09 -3.01 -22.18
C HIS A 252 -16.19 -4.30 -21.36
N LEU A 253 -15.78 -4.27 -20.10
CA LEU A 253 -15.89 -5.39 -19.17
C LEU A 253 -17.36 -5.79 -18.96
N PHE A 254 -18.27 -4.84 -18.75
CA PHE A 254 -19.69 -5.14 -18.54
C PHE A 254 -20.31 -5.87 -19.73
N SER A 255 -19.96 -5.46 -20.96
CA SER A 255 -20.40 -6.15 -22.17
C SER A 255 -19.94 -7.61 -22.29
N ILE A 256 -18.90 -8.00 -21.54
CA ILE A 256 -18.36 -9.37 -21.51
C ILE A 256 -18.99 -10.15 -20.36
N LEU A 257 -19.12 -9.51 -19.19
CA LEU A 257 -19.72 -10.11 -18.02
C LEU A 257 -21.21 -10.42 -18.22
N SER A 258 -21.93 -9.61 -19.00
CA SER A 258 -23.36 -9.82 -19.28
C SER A 258 -23.66 -10.99 -20.23
N LYS A 259 -22.65 -11.65 -20.81
CA LYS A 259 -22.84 -12.71 -21.81
C LYS A 259 -22.99 -14.11 -21.24
N THR A 260 -22.46 -14.37 -20.05
CA THR A 260 -22.40 -15.71 -19.46
C THR A 260 -22.21 -15.60 -17.97
N THR A 261 -22.55 -16.64 -17.20
CA THR A 261 -22.34 -16.64 -15.76
C THR A 261 -20.86 -16.79 -15.41
N TYR A 262 -20.37 -15.96 -14.50
CA TYR A 262 -18.98 -15.99 -14.01
C TYR A 262 -18.93 -16.43 -12.55
N HIS A 263 -17.86 -17.12 -12.17
CA HIS A 263 -17.56 -17.41 -10.76
C HIS A 263 -16.78 -16.30 -10.05
N LEU A 264 -17.02 -15.06 -10.49
CA LEU A 264 -16.38 -13.85 -9.99
C LEU A 264 -16.73 -13.65 -8.51
N ARG A 265 -15.72 -13.43 -7.66
CA ARG A 265 -15.87 -13.18 -6.22
C ARG A 265 -15.68 -11.72 -5.83
N SER A 266 -14.87 -10.97 -6.58
CA SER A 266 -14.60 -9.57 -6.31
C SER A 266 -14.61 -8.76 -7.60
N LEU A 267 -15.36 -7.66 -7.59
CA LEU A 267 -15.42 -6.69 -8.68
C LEU A 267 -15.12 -5.31 -8.13
N LYS A 268 -14.10 -4.64 -8.68
CA LYS A 268 -13.81 -3.24 -8.40
C LYS A 268 -13.89 -2.42 -9.69
N ILE A 269 -14.66 -1.35 -9.68
CA ILE A 269 -14.98 -0.54 -10.87
C ILE A 269 -15.00 0.95 -10.52
N PRO A 270 -14.84 1.87 -11.49
CA PRO A 270 -15.02 3.28 -11.18
C PRO A 270 -16.51 3.59 -11.04
N PHE A 271 -16.86 4.48 -10.12
CA PHE A 271 -18.25 4.86 -9.93
C PHE A 271 -18.89 5.46 -11.19
N SER A 272 -18.14 6.19 -12.00
CA SER A 272 -18.64 6.74 -13.26
C SER A 272 -19.11 5.67 -14.25
N ALA A 273 -18.69 4.41 -14.12
CA ALA A 273 -19.09 3.35 -15.03
C ALA A 273 -20.46 2.75 -14.68
N VAL A 274 -21.00 3.00 -13.48
CA VAL A 274 -22.28 2.39 -13.06
C VAL A 274 -23.49 2.94 -13.81
N VAL A 275 -23.34 4.05 -14.56
CA VAL A 275 -24.36 4.55 -15.50
C VAL A 275 -24.46 3.73 -16.77
N ASP A 276 -23.47 2.89 -17.07
CA ASP A 276 -23.50 2.03 -18.25
C ASP A 276 -24.67 1.03 -18.12
N PRO A 277 -25.53 0.90 -19.15
CA PRO A 277 -26.69 0.02 -19.07
C PRO A 277 -26.30 -1.45 -18.87
N GLY A 278 -25.11 -1.87 -19.30
CA GLY A 278 -24.61 -3.23 -19.10
C GLY A 278 -24.17 -3.53 -17.67
N PHE A 279 -24.07 -2.54 -16.78
CA PHE A 279 -23.60 -2.76 -15.41
C PHE A 279 -24.52 -3.69 -14.61
N ILE A 280 -25.84 -3.47 -14.64
CA ILE A 280 -26.80 -4.33 -13.95
C ILE A 280 -26.79 -5.73 -14.55
N ASP A 281 -26.87 -5.83 -15.87
CA ASP A 281 -26.84 -7.11 -16.59
C ASP A 281 -25.57 -7.91 -16.26
N ALA A 282 -24.41 -7.24 -16.11
CA ALA A 282 -23.17 -7.88 -15.69
C ALA A 282 -23.24 -8.45 -14.26
N LEU A 283 -23.89 -7.74 -13.33
CA LEU A 283 -24.09 -8.22 -11.95
C LEU A 283 -25.03 -9.43 -11.91
N GLU A 284 -26.07 -9.46 -12.76
CA GLU A 284 -26.99 -10.60 -12.92
C GLU A 284 -26.27 -11.91 -13.28
N HIS A 285 -25.15 -11.79 -13.97
CA HIS A 285 -24.32 -12.90 -14.36
C HIS A 285 -23.18 -13.23 -13.38
N CYS A 286 -23.14 -12.61 -12.20
CA CYS A 286 -22.11 -12.80 -11.18
C CYS A 286 -22.69 -13.23 -9.81
N PRO A 287 -23.46 -14.34 -9.70
CA PRO A 287 -24.12 -14.74 -8.45
C PRO A 287 -23.16 -15.13 -7.31
N SER A 288 -21.90 -15.45 -7.65
CA SER A 288 -20.83 -15.76 -6.69
C SER A 288 -20.11 -14.53 -6.12
N LEU A 289 -20.56 -13.31 -6.48
CA LEU A 289 -19.89 -12.07 -6.08
C LEU A 289 -20.00 -11.87 -4.56
N VAL A 290 -18.84 -11.84 -3.91
CA VAL A 290 -18.68 -11.66 -2.46
C VAL A 290 -18.41 -10.20 -2.11
N SER A 291 -17.71 -9.48 -2.99
CA SER A 291 -17.26 -8.11 -2.78
C SER A 291 -17.52 -7.23 -4.00
N LEU A 292 -18.18 -6.11 -3.80
CA LEU A 292 -18.36 -5.05 -4.79
C LEU A 292 -17.71 -3.76 -4.27
N CYS A 293 -16.82 -3.18 -5.08
CA CYS A 293 -16.14 -1.94 -4.78
C CYS A 293 -16.31 -0.95 -5.92
N MET A 294 -16.79 0.25 -5.60
CA MET A 294 -16.86 1.38 -6.50
C MET A 294 -15.81 2.38 -6.07
N PHE A 295 -14.88 2.71 -6.96
CA PHE A 295 -13.89 3.75 -6.70
C PHE A 295 -14.56 5.12 -6.77
N PRO A 296 -14.26 6.02 -5.83
CA PRO A 296 -14.75 7.38 -5.93
C PRO A 296 -14.10 8.07 -7.15
N PRO A 297 -14.84 8.95 -7.85
CA PRO A 297 -14.31 9.67 -9.00
C PRO A 297 -13.30 10.71 -8.55
N SER A 298 -12.32 10.99 -9.40
CA SER A 298 -11.18 11.85 -9.10
C SER A 298 -11.51 13.34 -9.03
N SER A 299 -12.52 13.83 -9.77
CA SER A 299 -12.76 15.28 -9.85
C SER A 299 -14.11 15.75 -10.44
N ASP A 300 -14.98 14.86 -10.93
CA ASP A 300 -16.14 15.29 -11.72
C ASP A 300 -17.42 15.44 -10.88
N GLU A 301 -17.86 16.70 -10.70
CA GLU A 301 -19.13 17.07 -10.04
C GLU A 301 -20.36 16.44 -10.71
N ARG A 302 -20.27 16.10 -12.01
CA ARG A 302 -21.36 15.45 -12.76
C ARG A 302 -21.73 14.07 -12.22
N SER A 303 -20.90 13.50 -11.35
CA SER A 303 -21.14 12.20 -10.74
C SER A 303 -22.29 12.23 -9.72
N ARG A 304 -22.73 13.40 -9.25
CA ARG A 304 -23.79 13.53 -8.23
C ARG A 304 -25.14 12.92 -8.63
N ASP A 305 -25.50 13.03 -9.91
CA ASP A 305 -26.84 12.62 -10.40
C ASP A 305 -26.90 11.16 -10.87
N ILE A 306 -25.82 10.41 -10.72
CA ILE A 306 -25.74 9.03 -11.16
C ILE A 306 -26.68 8.18 -10.31
N ARG A 307 -27.63 7.51 -10.97
CA ARG A 307 -28.54 6.54 -10.35
C ARG A 307 -28.30 5.16 -10.95
N ILE A 308 -27.99 4.20 -10.09
CA ILE A 308 -27.99 2.78 -10.49
C ILE A 308 -29.43 2.33 -10.80
N GLY A 309 -29.62 1.48 -11.82
CA GLY A 309 -30.91 0.86 -12.11
C GLY A 309 -31.47 0.02 -10.95
N ALA A 310 -32.71 -0.45 -11.10
CA ALA A 310 -33.27 -1.42 -10.15
C ALA A 310 -32.51 -2.74 -10.26
N LEU A 311 -32.10 -3.31 -9.12
CA LEU A 311 -31.45 -4.62 -9.04
C LEU A 311 -32.42 -5.62 -8.39
N ASN A 312 -32.60 -6.79 -8.99
CA ASN A 312 -33.38 -7.85 -8.37
C ASN A 312 -32.63 -8.34 -7.11
N PRO A 313 -33.29 -8.40 -5.94
CA PRO A 313 -32.65 -8.78 -4.68
C PRO A 313 -31.93 -10.14 -4.74
N SER A 314 -32.44 -11.08 -5.53
CA SER A 314 -31.93 -12.45 -5.64
C SER A 314 -30.64 -12.59 -6.47
N VAL A 315 -30.18 -11.53 -7.12
CA VAL A 315 -29.08 -11.58 -8.09
C VAL A 315 -27.72 -11.81 -7.46
N LEU A 316 -27.47 -11.22 -6.28
CA LEU A 316 -26.17 -11.26 -5.60
C LEU A 316 -26.26 -11.98 -4.24
N PRO A 317 -26.65 -13.27 -4.19
CA PRO A 317 -26.91 -13.96 -2.92
C PRO A 317 -25.65 -14.13 -2.05
N SER A 318 -24.46 -13.97 -2.62
CA SER A 318 -23.18 -14.15 -1.93
C SER A 318 -22.56 -12.83 -1.43
N LEU A 319 -23.19 -11.69 -1.71
CA LEU A 319 -22.59 -10.38 -1.44
C LEU A 319 -22.55 -10.10 0.05
N VAL A 320 -21.33 -9.90 0.57
CA VAL A 320 -21.10 -9.59 1.99
C VAL A 320 -20.28 -8.32 2.20
N ASN A 321 -19.57 -7.84 1.18
CA ASN A 321 -18.74 -6.64 1.26
C ASN A 321 -19.19 -5.61 0.22
N TYR A 322 -19.48 -4.39 0.69
CA TYR A 322 -19.81 -3.25 -0.15
C TYR A 322 -18.86 -2.09 0.13
N GLU A 323 -18.26 -1.54 -0.91
CA GLU A 323 -17.51 -0.29 -0.87
C GLU A 323 -18.06 0.61 -1.98
N GLY A 324 -18.55 1.80 -1.64
CA GLY A 324 -19.21 2.66 -2.61
C GLY A 324 -19.93 3.86 -2.01
N PRO A 325 -20.73 4.57 -2.83
CA PRO A 325 -21.47 5.73 -2.35
C PRO A 325 -22.58 5.32 -1.39
N TYR A 326 -22.78 6.11 -0.33
CA TYR A 326 -23.82 5.84 0.67
C TYR A 326 -25.23 5.87 0.05
N SER A 327 -25.48 6.76 -0.91
CA SER A 327 -26.76 6.87 -1.64
C SER A 327 -27.19 5.62 -2.41
N HIS A 328 -26.29 4.64 -2.56
CA HIS A 328 -26.55 3.40 -3.29
C HIS A 328 -26.53 2.14 -2.43
N VAL A 329 -26.14 2.22 -1.16
CA VAL A 329 -25.95 1.04 -0.30
C VAL A 329 -27.25 0.24 -0.13
N LEU A 330 -28.40 0.93 -0.03
CA LEU A 330 -29.71 0.30 0.17
C LEU A 330 -30.12 -0.62 -1.00
N LYS A 331 -29.58 -0.41 -2.21
CA LYS A 331 -29.81 -1.30 -3.37
C LYS A 331 -29.18 -2.68 -3.19
N PHE A 332 -28.18 -2.77 -2.32
CA PHE A 332 -27.43 -3.99 -2.01
C PHE A 332 -27.72 -4.53 -0.60
N ALA A 333 -28.41 -3.74 0.24
CA ALA A 333 -28.70 -4.04 1.65
C ALA A 333 -29.72 -5.17 1.88
N LEU A 334 -30.38 -5.65 0.82
CA LEU A 334 -31.23 -6.83 0.88
C LEU A 334 -30.42 -8.10 1.16
N GLN A 335 -29.10 -8.04 0.95
CA GLN A 335 -28.16 -9.07 1.34
C GLN A 335 -27.62 -8.79 2.76
N PRO A 336 -27.25 -9.83 3.53
CA PRO A 336 -26.69 -9.67 4.87
C PRO A 336 -25.23 -9.18 4.80
N LEU A 337 -25.04 -7.90 4.50
CA LEU A 337 -23.72 -7.28 4.40
C LEU A 337 -22.99 -7.37 5.75
N GLN A 338 -21.70 -7.72 5.70
CA GLN A 338 -20.83 -7.87 6.86
C GLN A 338 -19.78 -6.75 6.95
N SER A 339 -19.36 -6.20 5.81
CA SER A 339 -18.41 -5.09 5.76
C SER A 339 -18.88 -4.02 4.79
N ILE A 340 -19.00 -2.79 5.28
CA ILE A 340 -19.45 -1.65 4.51
C ILE A 340 -18.41 -0.53 4.58
N THR A 341 -18.04 0.02 3.43
CA THR A 341 -17.23 1.24 3.31
C THR A 341 -18.00 2.29 2.51
N LEU A 342 -18.36 3.41 3.15
CA LEU A 342 -19.18 4.46 2.55
C LEU A 342 -18.39 5.74 2.34
N TRP A 343 -18.63 6.34 1.18
CA TRP A 343 -18.20 7.67 0.81
C TRP A 343 -19.36 8.41 0.10
N GLY A 344 -19.25 9.72 -0.14
CA GLY A 344 -20.35 10.54 -0.65
C GLY A 344 -19.91 11.57 -1.69
N PHE A 345 -20.89 12.38 -2.16
CA PHE A 345 -20.69 13.45 -3.13
C PHE A 345 -21.21 14.80 -2.67
N ASP A 346 -21.47 14.96 -1.38
CA ASP A 346 -22.29 16.06 -0.89
C ASP A 346 -21.54 17.38 -1.03
N GLU A 347 -20.79 17.82 -0.02
CA GLU A 347 -20.01 19.04 -0.15
C GLU A 347 -18.75 18.87 -1.00
N ARG A 348 -18.12 17.68 -0.93
CA ARG A 348 -16.85 17.36 -1.58
C ARG A 348 -16.87 15.93 -2.14
N PRO A 349 -16.13 15.64 -3.22
CA PRO A 349 -16.00 14.27 -3.72
C PRO A 349 -15.42 13.34 -2.64
N CYS A 350 -15.95 12.12 -2.56
CA CYS A 350 -15.56 11.08 -1.60
C CYS A 350 -15.96 11.34 -0.14
N VAL A 351 -16.86 12.28 0.13
CA VAL A 351 -17.20 12.70 1.50
C VAL A 351 -18.71 12.74 1.67
N CYS A 352 -19.22 12.09 2.72
CA CYS A 352 -20.63 12.11 3.07
C CYS A 352 -20.98 13.31 3.96
N ASP A 353 -22.14 13.90 3.70
CA ASP A 353 -22.88 14.69 4.68
C ASP A 353 -23.33 13.77 5.83
N PRO A 354 -23.00 14.09 7.10
CA PRO A 354 -23.30 13.21 8.22
C PRO A 354 -24.80 13.05 8.49
N ASP A 355 -25.61 14.07 8.22
CA ASP A 355 -27.05 14.06 8.51
C ASP A 355 -27.76 13.14 7.51
N SER A 356 -27.48 13.33 6.21
CA SER A 356 -27.95 12.45 5.14
C SER A 356 -27.45 11.01 5.28
N LEU A 357 -26.22 10.83 5.76
CA LEU A 357 -25.67 9.50 6.03
C LEU A 357 -26.40 8.81 7.19
N SER A 358 -26.78 9.56 8.23
CA SER A 358 -27.48 9.01 9.39
C SER A 358 -28.85 8.47 8.98
N GLU A 359 -29.61 9.22 8.17
CA GLU A 359 -30.89 8.74 7.60
C GLU A 359 -30.73 7.42 6.84
N ILE A 360 -29.67 7.30 6.03
CA ILE A 360 -29.38 6.08 5.27
C ILE A 360 -28.94 4.92 6.18
N LEU A 361 -28.25 5.19 7.28
CA LEU A 361 -27.88 4.17 8.26
C LEU A 361 -29.10 3.68 9.06
N ASP A 362 -30.05 4.57 9.35
CA ASP A 362 -31.33 4.22 9.96
C ASP A 362 -32.14 3.29 9.03
N ASP A 363 -32.29 3.67 7.75
CA ASP A 363 -32.91 2.82 6.73
C ASP A 363 -32.19 1.46 6.58
N LEU A 364 -30.86 1.46 6.69
CA LEU A 364 -30.05 0.25 6.62
C LEU A 364 -30.30 -0.67 7.83
N ALA A 365 -30.59 -0.10 9.00
CA ALA A 365 -30.90 -0.84 10.21
C ALA A 365 -32.25 -1.60 10.12
N ASP A 366 -33.14 -1.21 9.21
CA ASP A 366 -34.38 -1.93 8.92
C ASP A 366 -34.19 -3.14 7.99
N THR A 367 -32.95 -3.40 7.54
CA THR A 367 -32.62 -4.52 6.63
C THR A 367 -31.94 -5.69 7.35
N GLN A 368 -31.72 -6.79 6.64
CA GLN A 368 -30.93 -7.93 7.17
C GLN A 368 -29.48 -7.55 7.52
N THR A 369 -28.98 -6.43 6.95
CA THR A 369 -27.64 -5.92 7.25
C THR A 369 -27.47 -5.58 8.73
N ALA A 370 -28.53 -5.12 9.41
CA ALA A 370 -28.48 -4.73 10.83
C ALA A 370 -27.93 -5.82 11.75
N ILE A 371 -28.28 -7.08 11.47
CA ILE A 371 -27.88 -8.24 12.26
C ILE A 371 -26.61 -8.94 11.75
N SER A 372 -26.06 -8.52 10.61
CA SER A 372 -24.87 -9.13 10.00
C SER A 372 -23.66 -8.21 9.96
N LEU A 373 -23.85 -6.88 10.02
CA LEU A 373 -22.79 -5.90 9.88
C LEU A 373 -21.76 -6.02 11.01
N LYS A 374 -20.50 -6.26 10.66
CA LYS A 374 -19.36 -6.39 11.58
C LYS A 374 -18.37 -5.24 11.44
N SER A 375 -18.22 -4.67 10.25
CA SER A 375 -17.26 -3.61 9.98
C SER A 375 -17.92 -2.48 9.21
N LEU A 376 -17.80 -1.25 9.72
CA LEU A 376 -18.28 -0.04 9.08
C LEU A 376 -17.13 0.96 8.94
N LYS A 377 -16.89 1.42 7.71
CA LYS A 377 -15.92 2.46 7.40
C LYS A 377 -16.60 3.63 6.72
N LEU A 378 -16.38 4.85 7.19
CA LEU A 378 -17.08 6.05 6.75
C LEU A 378 -16.07 7.14 6.38
N THR A 379 -16.35 7.88 5.31
CA THR A 379 -15.67 9.15 5.03
C THR A 379 -16.69 10.28 5.06
N VAL A 380 -16.62 11.16 6.04
CA VAL A 380 -17.63 12.19 6.35
C VAL A 380 -17.03 13.60 6.37
N VAL A 381 -17.87 14.61 6.20
CA VAL A 381 -17.44 16.03 6.30
C VAL A 381 -16.97 16.29 7.73
N ARG A 382 -17.84 15.98 8.70
CA ARG A 382 -17.63 16.11 10.14
C ARG A 382 -18.22 14.90 10.86
N ILE A 383 -17.71 14.60 12.06
CA ILE A 383 -18.31 13.62 12.97
C ILE A 383 -19.36 14.35 13.80
N THR A 384 -20.60 13.86 13.81
CA THR A 384 -21.73 14.39 14.59
C THR A 384 -22.18 13.38 15.63
N HIS A 385 -22.92 13.85 16.64
CA HIS A 385 -23.46 12.98 17.69
C HIS A 385 -24.45 11.98 17.11
N ASP A 386 -25.42 12.47 16.33
CA ASP A 386 -26.48 11.68 15.69
C ASP A 386 -25.88 10.54 14.84
N LEU A 387 -24.84 10.81 14.06
CA LEU A 387 -24.14 9.79 13.28
C LEU A 387 -23.58 8.67 14.17
N LEU A 388 -22.98 9.02 15.31
CA LEU A 388 -22.41 8.02 16.21
C LEU A 388 -23.50 7.23 16.96
N GLU A 389 -24.65 7.84 17.24
CA GLU A 389 -25.80 7.15 17.84
C GLU A 389 -26.35 6.04 16.93
N THR A 390 -26.34 6.24 15.60
CA THR A 390 -26.79 5.21 14.64
C THR A 390 -26.04 3.89 14.77
N PHE A 391 -24.82 3.88 15.33
CA PHE A 391 -24.05 2.64 15.50
C PHE A 391 -24.75 1.67 16.44
N SER A 392 -25.50 2.17 17.42
CA SER A 392 -26.29 1.36 18.36
C SER A 392 -27.32 0.46 17.67
N LEU A 393 -27.73 0.79 16.45
CA LEU A 393 -28.67 0.02 15.63
C LEU A 393 -28.06 -1.29 15.10
N PHE A 394 -26.72 -1.41 15.08
CA PHE A 394 -26.01 -2.56 14.52
C PHE A 394 -25.45 -3.46 15.62
N GLY A 395 -26.27 -4.39 16.12
CA GLY A 395 -25.92 -5.22 17.28
C GLY A 395 -24.69 -6.14 17.12
N ARG A 396 -24.21 -6.39 15.90
CA ARG A 396 -23.00 -7.19 15.60
C ARG A 396 -21.79 -6.37 15.18
N LEU A 397 -21.87 -5.05 15.23
CA LEU A 397 -20.79 -4.17 14.80
C LEU A 397 -19.57 -4.35 15.71
N GLU A 398 -18.44 -4.78 15.14
CA GLU A 398 -17.20 -5.03 15.86
C GLU A 398 -16.14 -3.96 15.59
N ARG A 399 -16.16 -3.35 14.41
CA ARG A 399 -15.16 -2.38 13.96
C ARG A 399 -15.82 -1.17 13.31
N VAL A 400 -15.40 0.01 13.74
CA VAL A 400 -15.77 1.29 13.12
C VAL A 400 -14.52 2.08 12.77
N ASP A 401 -14.47 2.63 11.56
CA ASP A 401 -13.39 3.51 11.07
C ASP A 401 -14.02 4.75 10.42
N ILE A 402 -13.84 5.94 11.00
CA ILE A 402 -14.39 7.19 10.47
C ILE A 402 -13.27 8.14 10.09
N MET A 403 -13.28 8.61 8.85
CA MET A 403 -12.41 9.67 8.36
C MET A 403 -13.21 10.95 8.12
N SER A 404 -12.94 11.98 8.91
CA SER A 404 -13.53 13.32 8.86
C SER A 404 -12.60 14.30 8.16
N GLN A 405 -13.13 15.07 7.21
CA GLN A 405 -12.34 16.09 6.48
C GLN A 405 -12.23 17.43 7.20
N ASP A 406 -13.19 17.73 8.07
CA ASP A 406 -13.23 18.96 8.86
C ASP A 406 -13.25 18.60 10.36
N SER A 407 -12.98 19.62 11.19
CA SER A 407 -13.02 19.47 12.65
C SER A 407 -14.47 19.28 13.12
N PRO A 408 -14.72 18.52 14.20
CA PRO A 408 -16.04 18.47 14.82
C PRO A 408 -16.47 19.88 15.23
N SER A 409 -17.66 20.32 14.81
CA SER A 409 -18.26 21.57 15.28
C SER A 409 -18.91 21.33 16.63
N SER A 410 -18.48 22.06 17.66
CA SER A 410 -19.12 22.05 18.97
C SER A 410 -20.32 22.99 18.95
N ASP A 411 -21.46 22.51 18.47
CA ASP A 411 -22.73 23.22 18.71
C ASP A 411 -23.24 22.96 20.15
N LEU A 412 -22.62 21.99 20.85
CA LEU A 412 -22.89 21.66 22.26
C LEU A 412 -22.01 22.47 23.22
N PRO A 413 -22.54 22.85 24.40
CA PRO A 413 -21.75 23.50 25.46
C PRO A 413 -20.71 22.52 26.03
N ILE A 414 -19.43 22.88 25.95
CA ILE A 414 -18.31 22.03 26.39
C ILE A 414 -18.33 21.89 27.93
N PRO A 415 -18.27 20.66 28.49
CA PRO A 415 -18.21 20.45 29.93
C PRO A 415 -16.98 21.13 30.54
N HIS A 416 -17.16 21.84 31.67
CA HIS A 416 -16.15 22.70 32.30
C HIS A 416 -14.84 22.00 32.73
N SER A 417 -14.73 20.67 32.65
CA SER A 417 -13.53 19.92 33.03
C SER A 417 -12.50 19.81 31.90
N LEU A 418 -12.89 20.02 30.64
CA LEU A 418 -11.97 19.99 29.50
C LEU A 418 -11.70 21.43 29.06
N THR A 419 -10.43 21.80 28.98
CA THR A 419 -10.03 23.11 28.45
C THR A 419 -10.44 23.19 26.98
N ALA A 420 -11.52 23.92 26.68
CA ALA A 420 -12.19 24.13 25.39
C ALA A 420 -11.30 24.68 24.24
N SER A 421 -9.99 24.62 24.36
CA SER A 421 -9.04 25.30 23.49
C SER A 421 -8.65 24.51 22.23
N THR A 422 -9.03 23.23 22.09
CA THR A 422 -8.63 22.44 20.92
C THR A 422 -9.80 21.69 20.25
N PRO A 423 -9.85 21.61 18.90
CA PRO A 423 -10.97 20.97 18.20
C PRO A 423 -11.11 19.45 18.44
N VAL A 424 -10.03 18.79 18.90
CA VAL A 424 -10.06 17.36 19.25
C VAL A 424 -10.85 17.13 20.54
N THR A 425 -10.81 18.08 21.47
CA THR A 425 -11.55 18.02 22.74
C THR A 425 -13.06 17.85 22.50
N SER A 426 -13.61 18.45 21.44
CA SER A 426 -15.01 18.27 21.05
C SER A 426 -15.32 16.82 20.65
N LEU A 427 -14.40 16.15 19.92
CA LEU A 427 -14.55 14.73 19.58
C LEU A 427 -14.53 13.87 20.85
N TYR A 428 -13.61 14.14 21.78
CA TYR A 428 -13.55 13.45 23.06
C TYR A 428 -14.82 13.63 23.87
N SER A 429 -15.35 14.85 23.95
CA SER A 429 -16.60 15.14 24.66
C SER A 429 -17.77 14.36 24.05
N MET A 430 -17.92 14.42 22.73
CA MET A 430 -18.98 13.72 21.99
C MET A 430 -18.90 12.21 22.23
N MET A 431 -17.73 11.60 21.99
CA MET A 431 -17.52 10.18 22.28
C MET A 431 -17.72 9.84 23.76
N ASN A 432 -17.51 10.81 24.66
CA ASN A 432 -17.73 10.59 26.08
C ASN A 432 -19.22 10.58 26.46
N GLU A 433 -20.13 11.06 25.62
CA GLU A 433 -21.57 11.05 25.91
C GLU A 433 -22.28 9.83 25.31
N ILE A 434 -21.70 9.24 24.25
CA ILE A 434 -22.34 8.18 23.48
C ILE A 434 -22.19 6.80 24.13
N LEU A 435 -23.26 6.03 24.07
CA LEU A 435 -23.28 4.62 24.44
C LEU A 435 -23.06 3.75 23.19
N LEU A 436 -21.82 3.32 22.98
CA LEU A 436 -21.51 2.38 21.92
C LEU A 436 -22.07 0.98 22.18
N PRO A 437 -22.52 0.25 21.14
CA PRO A 437 -22.94 -1.12 21.29
C PRO A 437 -21.83 -1.99 21.89
N PRO A 438 -22.18 -2.97 22.75
CA PRO A 438 -21.21 -3.80 23.44
C PRO A 438 -20.40 -4.69 22.47
N GLY A 439 -20.85 -4.89 21.23
CA GLY A 439 -20.12 -5.65 20.22
C GLY A 439 -18.84 -4.98 19.71
N ILE A 440 -18.70 -3.66 19.85
CA ILE A 440 -17.59 -2.91 19.29
C ILE A 440 -16.28 -3.22 20.02
N LYS A 441 -15.29 -3.70 19.26
CA LYS A 441 -13.94 -4.04 19.74
C LYS A 441 -12.90 -3.03 19.27
N GLN A 442 -13.09 -2.44 18.08
CA GLN A 442 -12.13 -1.57 17.44
C GLN A 442 -12.77 -0.28 16.95
N LEU A 443 -12.16 0.84 17.31
CA LEU A 443 -12.54 2.17 16.83
C LEU A 443 -11.33 2.86 16.22
N ALA A 444 -11.53 3.48 15.06
CA ALA A 444 -10.58 4.38 14.44
C ALA A 444 -11.30 5.66 14.03
N PHE A 445 -10.76 6.81 14.42
CA PHE A 445 -11.24 8.12 14.03
C PHE A 445 -10.06 8.91 13.47
N SER A 446 -10.23 9.54 12.32
CA SER A 446 -9.26 10.47 11.75
C SER A 446 -9.95 11.78 11.47
N THR A 447 -9.50 12.91 12.02
CA THR A 447 -10.11 14.23 11.79
C THR A 447 -9.09 15.29 11.44
N ARG A 448 -9.46 16.21 10.54
CA ARG A 448 -8.60 17.36 10.23
C ARG A 448 -8.85 18.51 11.20
N LEU A 449 -7.77 19.13 11.66
CA LEU A 449 -7.86 20.28 12.55
C LEU A 449 -7.87 21.60 11.77
N ASN A 450 -8.71 22.54 12.18
CA ASN A 450 -8.76 23.88 11.60
C ASN A 450 -7.71 24.83 12.19
N SER A 451 -7.13 24.49 13.36
CA SER A 451 -6.14 25.30 14.07
C SER A 451 -4.78 24.60 14.11
N SER A 452 -3.71 25.37 13.87
CA SER A 452 -2.32 24.91 13.90
C SER A 452 -1.67 24.97 15.29
N LYS A 453 -2.29 25.65 16.26
CA LYS A 453 -1.74 25.82 17.61
C LYS A 453 -2.25 24.71 18.52
N LEU A 454 -1.48 23.64 18.64
CA LEU A 454 -1.73 22.55 19.59
C LEU A 454 -0.57 22.48 20.58
N SER A 455 -0.89 22.57 21.87
CA SER A 455 0.07 22.20 22.92
C SER A 455 0.16 20.69 22.98
N ILE A 456 1.26 20.11 22.51
CA ILE A 456 1.44 18.65 22.42
C ILE A 456 1.25 17.98 23.78
N LEU A 457 1.86 18.54 24.83
CA LEU A 457 1.75 18.01 26.19
C LEU A 457 0.31 18.05 26.73
N ALA A 458 -0.44 19.12 26.40
CA ALA A 458 -1.84 19.20 26.79
C ALA A 458 -2.69 18.16 26.04
N GLN A 459 -2.42 17.95 24.74
CA GLN A 459 -3.12 16.96 23.93
C GLN A 459 -2.85 15.52 24.35
N GLU A 460 -1.60 15.21 24.67
CA GLU A 460 -1.20 13.90 25.19
C GLU A 460 -1.90 13.60 26.52
N HIS A 461 -1.95 14.59 27.42
CA HIS A 461 -2.67 14.48 28.69
C HIS A 461 -4.19 14.33 28.49
N GLU A 462 -4.81 15.15 27.65
CA GLU A 462 -6.25 15.06 27.33
C GLU A 462 -6.60 13.70 26.71
N ALA A 463 -5.79 13.21 25.76
CA ALA A 463 -5.97 11.89 25.16
C ALA A 463 -5.87 10.78 26.20
N ALA A 464 -4.90 10.84 27.12
CA ALA A 464 -4.76 9.86 28.19
C ALA A 464 -5.99 9.83 29.12
N CYS A 465 -6.42 10.99 29.61
CA CYS A 465 -7.60 11.13 30.46
C CYS A 465 -8.87 10.62 29.77
N PHE A 466 -9.07 10.99 28.50
CA PHE A 466 -10.20 10.51 27.70
C PHE A 466 -10.17 8.99 27.53
N MET A 467 -9.04 8.42 27.06
CA MET A 467 -8.93 6.99 26.78
C MET A 467 -9.17 6.14 28.01
N GLU A 468 -8.69 6.58 29.18
CA GLU A 468 -8.92 5.90 30.45
C GLU A 468 -10.40 5.91 30.84
N ALA A 469 -11.04 7.08 30.85
CA ALA A 469 -12.45 7.22 31.19
C ALA A 469 -13.35 6.45 30.20
N PHE A 470 -13.02 6.52 28.91
CA PHE A 470 -13.77 5.87 27.85
C PHE A 470 -13.62 4.34 27.91
N ALA A 471 -12.40 3.82 28.09
CA ALA A 471 -12.16 2.39 28.25
C ALA A 471 -12.86 1.79 29.48
N GLY A 472 -12.95 2.56 30.58
CA GLY A 472 -13.68 2.14 31.78
C GLY A 472 -15.19 1.97 31.53
N ARG A 473 -15.79 2.81 30.69
CA ARG A 473 -17.22 2.75 30.35
C ARG A 473 -17.53 1.73 29.25
N HIS A 474 -16.56 1.42 28.39
CA HIS A 474 -16.70 0.46 27.30
C HIS A 474 -15.75 -0.74 27.47
N PRO A 475 -16.07 -1.68 28.37
CA PRO A 475 -15.18 -2.78 28.72
C PRO A 475 -14.94 -3.78 27.60
N ASN A 476 -15.64 -3.72 26.46
CA ASN A 476 -15.40 -4.62 25.33
C ASN A 476 -14.40 -4.08 24.31
N ILE A 477 -14.06 -2.78 24.39
CA ILE A 477 -13.15 -2.15 23.44
C ILE A 477 -11.72 -2.61 23.70
N GLN A 478 -11.08 -3.10 22.64
CA GLN A 478 -9.72 -3.63 22.64
C GLN A 478 -8.72 -2.63 22.06
N ARG A 479 -9.15 -1.80 21.10
CA ARG A 479 -8.29 -0.82 20.43
C ARG A 479 -9.08 0.43 20.05
N ILE A 480 -8.49 1.59 20.32
CA ILE A 480 -8.97 2.90 19.90
C ILE A 480 -7.81 3.63 19.23
N GLU A 481 -8.05 4.18 18.06
CA GLU A 481 -7.09 4.97 17.32
C GLU A 481 -7.72 6.31 16.97
N ILE A 482 -7.10 7.41 17.41
CA ILE A 482 -7.57 8.76 17.11
C ILE A 482 -6.43 9.51 16.43
N GLY A 483 -6.54 9.64 15.11
CA GLY A 483 -5.68 10.44 14.27
C GLY A 483 -6.23 11.86 14.12
N TYR A 484 -5.39 12.88 14.25
CA TYR A 484 -5.78 14.25 13.96
C TYR A 484 -4.62 15.12 13.53
N GLY A 485 -4.89 16.15 12.73
CA GLY A 485 -3.84 17.09 12.35
C GLY A 485 -4.19 17.95 11.14
N ILE A 486 -3.19 18.66 10.64
CA ILE A 486 -3.29 19.39 9.37
C ILE A 486 -2.31 18.71 8.42
N TYR A 487 -2.80 18.27 7.27
CA TYR A 487 -2.03 17.52 6.27
C TYR A 487 -0.61 18.10 6.00
N TRP A 488 -0.49 19.43 6.06
CA TRP A 488 0.74 20.17 5.79
C TRP A 488 1.66 20.38 6.99
N THR A 489 1.15 20.42 8.23
CA THR A 489 1.95 20.79 9.41
C THR A 489 2.27 19.59 10.31
N GLY A 490 1.58 18.46 10.14
CA GLY A 490 1.82 17.23 10.89
C GLY A 490 0.52 16.52 11.25
N MET A 491 0.63 15.20 11.40
CA MET A 491 -0.45 14.33 11.88
C MET A 491 -0.06 13.76 13.24
N TYR A 492 -0.98 13.79 14.18
CA TYR A 492 -0.89 13.14 15.48
C TYR A 492 -1.75 11.87 15.44
N SER A 493 -1.32 10.83 16.16
CA SER A 493 -2.09 9.61 16.33
C SER A 493 -1.98 9.16 17.79
N ALA A 494 -3.11 9.14 18.48
CA ALA A 494 -3.26 8.56 19.81
C ALA A 494 -3.84 7.15 19.67
N ILE A 495 -3.01 6.14 19.89
CA ILE A 495 -3.39 4.73 19.79
C ILE A 495 -3.43 4.13 21.18
N TRP A 496 -4.62 3.80 21.66
CA TRP A 496 -4.81 3.02 22.86
C TRP A 496 -5.12 1.57 22.51
N GLY A 497 -4.40 0.64 23.13
CA GLY A 497 -4.70 -0.78 23.06
C GLY A 497 -4.79 -1.37 24.46
N ARG A 498 -5.81 -2.21 24.70
CA ARG A 498 -5.89 -2.96 25.94
C ARG A 498 -4.67 -3.87 26.06
N LEU A 499 -4.01 -3.83 27.21
CA LEU A 499 -3.03 -4.85 27.57
C LEU A 499 -3.84 -6.13 27.74
N ARG A 500 -3.80 -7.03 26.75
CA ARG A 500 -4.23 -8.39 27.03
C ARG A 500 -3.30 -8.88 28.12
N GLU A 501 -3.86 -9.27 29.26
CA GLU A 501 -3.13 -10.17 30.14
C GLU A 501 -2.69 -11.33 29.26
N ASN A 502 -1.38 -11.60 29.20
CA ASN A 502 -0.78 -12.59 28.30
C ASN A 502 -1.29 -14.03 28.53
N THR A 503 -2.31 -14.24 29.36
CA THR A 503 -2.84 -15.52 29.80
C THR A 503 -3.37 -16.39 28.67
N GLU A 504 -3.93 -15.83 27.59
CA GLU A 504 -4.44 -16.65 26.47
C GLU A 504 -3.47 -16.80 25.29
N MET A 505 -2.60 -15.81 25.06
CA MET A 505 -1.56 -15.93 24.02
C MET A 505 -0.47 -16.92 24.48
N GLU A 506 -0.18 -17.01 25.78
CA GLU A 506 0.67 -18.06 26.32
C GLU A 506 0.02 -19.46 26.25
N THR A 507 -1.29 -19.66 26.25
CA THR A 507 -1.82 -21.03 26.08
C THR A 507 -1.78 -21.55 24.64
N SER A 508 -1.72 -20.65 23.63
CA SER A 508 -1.59 -21.04 22.22
C SER A 508 -0.12 -21.05 21.76
N GLU A 509 0.70 -20.09 22.22
CA GLU A 509 2.15 -20.07 21.93
C GLU A 509 2.96 -20.91 22.93
N ALA A 510 2.60 -21.01 24.22
CA ALA A 510 3.33 -21.85 25.19
C ALA A 510 2.90 -23.32 25.20
N ARG A 511 1.92 -23.74 24.38
CA ARG A 511 1.83 -25.16 23.95
C ARG A 511 2.80 -25.50 22.82
N HIS A 512 3.29 -24.51 22.07
CA HIS A 512 4.34 -24.69 21.06
C HIS A 512 5.75 -24.33 21.55
N LEU A 513 5.90 -23.52 22.60
CA LEU A 513 7.20 -23.00 23.08
C LEU A 513 7.62 -23.48 24.48
N ARG A 514 6.88 -24.40 25.14
CA ARG A 514 7.35 -25.10 26.36
C ARG A 514 8.23 -26.34 26.09
N ALA A 515 8.86 -26.41 24.93
CA ALA A 515 10.05 -27.21 24.74
C ALA A 515 11.21 -26.24 24.46
N ASN A 516 12.01 -26.00 25.51
CA ASN A 516 13.31 -25.33 25.50
C ASN A 516 13.34 -23.80 25.32
N SER A 517 13.41 -23.08 26.44
CA SER A 517 14.59 -22.25 26.74
C SER A 517 14.49 -21.55 28.11
N LYS A 518 15.63 -21.47 28.79
CA LYS A 518 15.90 -20.55 29.91
C LYS A 518 16.55 -19.26 29.37
N PRO A 519 16.47 -18.13 30.11
CA PRO A 519 16.79 -16.81 29.59
C PRO A 519 18.24 -16.39 29.86
N VAL A 520 18.82 -15.57 28.98
CA VAL A 520 20.04 -14.78 29.25
C VAL A 520 19.84 -13.33 28.74
N SER A 521 20.50 -12.43 29.45
CA SER A 521 20.28 -11.00 29.67
C SER A 521 20.94 -10.03 28.68
N LYS A 522 20.32 -8.84 28.58
CA LYS A 522 20.82 -7.44 28.39
C LYS A 522 22.29 -7.17 27.99
N GLY A 523 22.45 -6.21 27.07
CA GLY A 523 23.42 -5.11 27.17
C GLY A 523 24.11 -4.69 25.86
N GLY A 524 24.13 -3.37 25.56
CA GLY A 524 25.12 -2.77 24.63
C GLY A 524 24.63 -1.62 23.74
N GLU A 525 25.01 -0.39 24.08
CA GLU A 525 24.83 0.88 23.35
C GLU A 525 26.00 1.20 22.38
N LEU A 526 25.73 2.16 21.45
CA LEU A 526 26.65 3.07 20.69
C LEU A 526 27.53 2.41 19.59
N GLU A 527 27.81 2.96 18.40
CA GLU A 527 28.10 4.35 18.00
C GLU A 527 28.17 4.51 16.45
N ASP A 528 28.34 5.75 15.99
CA ASP A 528 28.24 6.34 14.63
C ASP A 528 29.22 5.87 13.53
N GLY A 529 28.89 6.19 12.26
CA GLY A 529 29.88 6.26 11.17
C GLY A 529 29.37 6.35 9.72
N ASP A 530 29.15 7.58 9.24
CA ASP A 530 29.35 8.14 7.88
C ASP A 530 28.79 7.49 6.59
N GLY A 531 27.80 8.20 6.01
CA GLY A 531 27.99 9.01 4.79
C GLY A 531 28.04 8.34 3.41
N TYR A 532 26.99 8.50 2.61
CA TYR A 532 27.11 8.80 1.16
C TYR A 532 25.83 9.47 0.62
N SER A 533 26.01 10.71 0.15
CA SER A 533 25.00 11.54 -0.54
C SER A 533 25.07 11.31 -2.05
N SER A 534 23.91 11.12 -2.69
CA SER A 534 23.47 11.85 -3.91
C SER A 534 22.31 11.15 -4.62
N LYS A 535 21.15 11.81 -4.71
CA LYS A 535 20.61 12.41 -5.95
C LYS A 535 19.13 12.80 -5.80
N SER A 536 18.88 14.04 -6.18
CA SER A 536 17.64 14.80 -6.05
C SER A 536 16.43 14.11 -6.67
N SER A 537 15.53 13.70 -5.79
CA SER A 537 14.12 13.55 -6.05
C SER A 537 13.41 14.74 -5.42
N SER A 538 12.25 15.16 -5.93
CA SER A 538 11.37 16.15 -5.28
C SER A 538 10.97 15.80 -3.83
N LYS A 539 11.41 14.65 -3.30
CA LYS A 539 11.37 14.22 -1.90
C LYS A 539 12.41 14.89 -0.97
N ASP A 540 13.43 15.56 -1.50
CA ASP A 540 14.46 16.22 -0.65
C ASP A 540 13.93 17.46 0.09
N TYR A 541 12.71 17.91 -0.26
CA TYR A 541 12.07 19.05 0.38
C TYR A 541 11.10 18.66 1.48
N ILE A 542 10.97 17.38 1.87
CA ILE A 542 10.07 17.00 2.98
C ILE A 542 10.83 16.08 3.94
N VAL A 543 11.28 16.64 5.06
CA VAL A 543 11.80 15.84 6.18
C VAL A 543 10.61 15.39 7.02
N SER A 544 10.36 14.10 7.06
CA SER A 544 9.40 13.52 8.01
C SER A 544 10.12 13.04 9.25
N THR A 545 9.73 13.56 10.41
CA THR A 545 10.21 13.08 11.71
C THR A 545 9.04 12.41 12.42
N VAL A 546 9.24 11.19 12.89
CA VAL A 546 8.26 10.47 13.69
C VAL A 546 8.76 10.46 15.12
N VAL A 547 8.02 11.08 16.03
CA VAL A 547 8.28 11.04 17.47
C VAL A 547 7.16 10.23 18.11
N SER A 548 7.49 9.19 18.86
CA SER A 548 6.49 8.35 19.52
C SER A 548 6.77 8.27 21.01
N THR A 549 5.76 8.55 21.82
CA THR A 549 5.76 8.44 23.28
C THR A 549 4.80 7.34 23.70
N VAL A 550 5.12 6.69 24.82
CA VAL A 550 4.41 5.50 25.28
C VAL A 550 3.97 5.65 26.75
N HIS A 551 2.66 5.77 26.89
CA HIS A 551 1.78 5.81 28.05
C HIS A 551 1.36 4.45 28.67
N PRO A 552 1.93 3.91 29.76
CA PRO A 552 1.18 2.89 30.50
C PRO A 552 -0.05 3.53 31.17
N LEU A 553 -1.24 2.97 30.94
CA LEU A 553 -2.51 3.36 31.58
C LEU A 553 -3.11 2.17 32.34
N PRO A 554 -4.01 2.37 33.34
CA PRO A 554 -4.52 1.27 34.16
C PRO A 554 -5.21 0.15 33.38
N LEU A 555 -5.85 0.47 32.25
CA LEU A 555 -6.59 -0.49 31.40
C LEU A 555 -5.86 -0.83 30.09
N GLY A 556 -4.66 -0.32 29.86
CA GLY A 556 -3.97 -0.56 28.60
C GLY A 556 -2.71 0.26 28.37
N LYS A 557 -2.27 0.29 27.12
CA LYS A 557 -1.10 1.04 26.69
C LYS A 557 -1.54 2.07 25.67
N LEU A 558 -1.33 3.34 26.01
CA LEU A 558 -1.43 4.46 25.08
C LEU A 558 -0.08 4.65 24.38
N THR A 559 -0.10 4.70 23.06
CA THR A 559 1.03 5.11 22.23
C THR A 559 0.61 6.39 21.53
N PHE A 560 1.30 7.49 21.83
CA PHE A 560 1.05 8.77 21.19
C PHE A 560 2.17 9.00 20.17
N THR A 561 1.80 9.18 18.90
CA THR A 561 2.76 9.33 17.82
C THR A 561 2.53 10.63 17.08
N GLU A 562 3.56 11.46 17.02
CA GLU A 562 3.62 12.68 16.26
C GLU A 562 4.39 12.44 14.96
N HIS A 563 3.71 12.59 13.83
CA HIS A 563 4.30 12.62 12.50
C HIS A 563 4.48 14.06 12.05
N ARG A 564 5.67 14.63 12.28
CA ARG A 564 6.05 15.94 11.75
C ARG A 564 6.45 15.80 10.28
N ARG A 565 5.94 16.70 9.45
CA ARG A 565 6.42 16.90 8.08
C ARG A 565 6.94 18.32 7.99
N LYS A 566 8.26 18.48 7.83
CA LYS A 566 8.89 19.77 7.57
C LYS A 566 9.15 19.88 6.08
N ILE A 567 8.46 20.81 5.42
CA ILE A 567 8.80 21.17 4.05
C ILE A 567 10.07 22.04 4.13
N LEU A 568 11.21 21.52 3.69
CA LEU A 568 12.43 22.31 3.52
C LEU A 568 12.27 23.15 2.25
N PHE A 569 12.40 24.46 2.37
CA PHE A 569 12.46 25.31 1.18
C PHE A 569 13.91 25.42 0.70
N PRO A 570 14.16 25.66 -0.61
CA PRO A 570 15.52 25.81 -1.15
C PRO A 570 16.39 26.88 -0.46
N GLN A 571 15.79 27.79 0.32
CA GLN A 571 16.52 28.79 1.11
C GLN A 571 17.08 28.20 2.42
N ASP A 572 16.45 27.18 3.00
CA ASP A 572 16.90 26.51 4.22
C ASP A 572 18.14 25.64 4.01
N THR A 573 18.41 25.23 2.76
CA THR A 573 19.62 24.50 2.38
C THR A 573 20.85 25.40 2.21
N VAL A 574 20.68 26.72 2.11
CA VAL A 574 21.80 27.66 1.87
C VAL A 574 22.49 28.10 3.17
N THR A 575 21.84 27.94 4.32
CA THR A 575 22.41 28.29 5.63
C THR A 575 23.29 27.20 6.24
N ALA A 576 23.30 25.98 5.69
CA ALA A 576 24.18 24.89 6.14
C ALA A 576 25.57 24.88 5.47
N ALA A 577 25.81 25.76 4.49
CA ALA A 577 27.09 25.85 3.78
C ALA A 577 27.58 27.31 3.72
N LYS A 578 28.03 27.84 4.86
CA LYS A 578 28.90 29.03 4.89
C LYS A 578 30.05 28.87 5.88
N SER A 579 31.17 28.39 5.36
CA SER A 579 32.46 28.99 5.66
C SER A 579 33.38 28.90 4.44
N VAL A 580 34.03 30.03 4.14
CA VAL A 580 35.16 30.26 3.22
C VAL A 580 34.80 30.69 1.78
N GLY A 581 35.03 31.98 1.52
CA GLY A 581 35.79 32.43 0.34
C GLY A 581 35.03 33.15 -0.78
N ASP A 582 35.13 34.48 -0.77
CA ASP A 582 34.88 35.47 -1.83
C ASP A 582 34.89 35.00 -3.30
N ARG A 583 33.87 35.42 -4.07
CA ARG A 583 34.02 36.27 -5.27
C ARG A 583 32.68 36.65 -5.92
N GLU A 584 32.58 37.94 -6.27
CA GLU A 584 31.56 38.54 -7.12
C GLU A 584 31.60 37.98 -8.54
N VAL A 585 30.45 37.65 -9.13
CA VAL A 585 30.14 37.84 -10.57
C VAL A 585 28.62 38.01 -10.73
N LEU A 586 28.22 39.07 -11.44
CA LEU A 586 26.88 39.30 -11.98
C LEU A 586 26.53 38.26 -13.07
N ASP A 587 25.35 37.64 -13.01
CA ASP A 587 24.52 37.56 -14.24
C ASP A 587 23.03 37.30 -13.94
N THR A 588 22.23 37.95 -14.77
CA THR A 588 20.78 38.01 -14.84
C THR A 588 20.19 36.84 -15.63
N GLY A 589 19.06 36.28 -15.19
CA GLY A 589 18.23 35.44 -16.06
C GLY A 589 17.22 34.55 -15.34
N ASP A 590 15.94 34.72 -15.66
CA ASP A 590 14.81 33.80 -15.44
C ASP A 590 14.29 33.52 -14.02
N LYS A 591 13.51 34.48 -13.53
CA LYS A 591 12.40 34.23 -12.58
C LYS A 591 11.15 35.00 -13.03
N ARG A 592 10.34 34.40 -13.91
CA ARG A 592 9.04 35.00 -14.33
C ARG A 592 7.80 34.14 -14.16
N PHE A 593 7.88 32.98 -13.51
CA PHE A 593 6.67 32.18 -13.26
C PHE A 593 6.13 32.31 -11.82
N TRP A 594 7.00 32.46 -10.81
CA TRP A 594 6.59 32.43 -9.39
C TRP A 594 6.18 33.79 -8.80
N GLY A 595 6.42 34.90 -9.50
CA GLY A 595 6.09 36.25 -9.01
C GLY A 595 4.58 36.54 -8.93
N TYR A 596 3.79 35.94 -9.83
CA TYR A 596 2.34 36.22 -9.91
C TYR A 596 1.52 35.51 -8.82
N LEU A 597 1.99 34.36 -8.31
CA LEU A 597 1.31 33.62 -7.23
C LEU A 597 1.62 34.17 -5.83
N TRP A 598 2.77 34.83 -5.65
CA TRP A 598 3.28 35.21 -4.33
C TRP A 598 2.88 36.61 -3.85
N VAL A 599 2.54 37.54 -4.75
CA VAL A 599 2.11 38.89 -4.37
C VAL A 599 0.79 38.91 -3.57
N PRO A 600 -0.23 38.08 -3.89
CA PRO A 600 -1.44 37.99 -3.08
C PRO A 600 -1.20 37.36 -1.70
N ILE A 601 -0.35 36.33 -1.63
CA ILE A 601 -0.03 35.60 -0.39
C ILE A 601 0.78 36.49 0.55
N LYS A 602 1.75 37.25 0.05
CA LYS A 602 2.53 38.20 0.85
C LYS A 602 1.67 39.32 1.43
N ARG A 603 0.70 39.85 0.67
CA ARG A 603 -0.28 40.83 1.17
C ARG A 603 -1.23 40.26 2.23
N LEU A 604 -1.46 38.95 2.22
CA LEU A 604 -2.25 38.27 3.25
C LEU A 604 -1.48 38.20 4.58
N PHE A 605 -0.16 37.94 4.55
CA PHE A 605 0.67 37.89 5.75
C PHE A 605 1.01 39.28 6.31
N GLU A 606 1.23 40.28 5.45
CA GLU A 606 1.47 41.67 5.91
C GLU A 606 0.23 42.30 6.59
N LYS A 607 -0.99 41.82 6.30
CA LYS A 607 -2.21 42.26 6.98
C LYS A 607 -2.49 41.56 8.32
N ILE A 608 -1.79 40.48 8.64
CA ILE A 608 -2.01 39.70 9.88
C ILE A 608 -0.97 40.03 10.97
N GLY A 609 0.00 40.91 10.69
CA GLY A 609 0.90 41.43 11.74
C GLY A 609 1.71 40.34 12.45
N ILE A 610 2.28 39.41 11.67
CA ILE A 610 3.37 38.52 12.10
C ILE A 610 4.66 39.00 11.44
#